data_AF-A0A0G0Z9Q7-F1
#
_entry.id   AF-A0A0G0Z9Q7-F1
#
_cell.length_a   1.000
_cell.length_b   1.000
_cell.length_c   1.000
_cell.angle_alpha   90.00
_cell.angle_beta   90.00
_cell.angle_gamma   90.00
#
_symmetry.space_group_name_H-M   'P 1'
#
loop_
_entity.id
_entity.type
_entity.pdbx_description
1 polymer ?
#
loop_
_entity_poly.entity_id
_entity_poly.type
_entity_poly.pdbx_seq_one_letter_code
_entity_poly.pdbx_strand_id
1 'polypeptide(L)'
;MIKVLEKEIGIGGDYQFNAYFSRNPIHANWHQNKFHVLRNFVEDKIQKRALDIGAGSGLFELLFSKDFSAITALDYNDDSTKFIESLCEQNHIGNVKTIILDIDGITSMEQTSKFDLVLILDVIEHLDTKTVDGLLTTLHGLLNTGGKVVVSTPNYGGVWNITEWLADFQVR
;
A
#
# COMPACT_ATOMS: atom_id res chain seq x y z
N MET A 1 9.85 1.20 -16.93
CA MET A 1 10.73 2.39 -16.94
C MET A 1 10.72 3.08 -15.57
N ILE A 2 9.55 3.35 -14.98
CA ILE A 2 9.40 3.94 -13.62
C ILE A 2 9.96 3.01 -12.51
N LYS A 3 9.63 1.71 -12.53
CA LYS A 3 10.11 0.70 -11.55
C LYS A 3 11.65 0.61 -11.41
N VAL A 4 12.37 0.88 -12.51
CA VAL A 4 13.84 0.89 -12.55
C VAL A 4 14.37 2.20 -11.99
N LEU A 5 13.68 3.30 -12.28
CA LEU A 5 13.99 4.64 -11.78
C LEU A 5 13.92 4.71 -10.25
N GLU A 6 12.91 4.13 -9.60
CA GLU A 6 12.76 4.15 -8.13
C GLU A 6 13.88 3.41 -7.39
N LYS A 7 14.34 2.29 -7.97
CA LYS A 7 15.49 1.53 -7.47
C LYS A 7 16.81 2.25 -7.76
N GLU A 8 16.92 2.97 -8.87
CA GLU A 8 18.09 3.76 -9.25
C GLU A 8 18.22 5.08 -8.47
N ILE A 9 17.10 5.71 -8.08
CA ILE A 9 17.08 6.92 -7.22
C ILE A 9 17.24 6.60 -5.73
N GLY A 10 17.21 5.32 -5.35
CA GLY A 10 17.52 4.87 -3.98
C GLY A 10 16.48 5.26 -2.93
N ILE A 11 15.18 5.29 -3.29
CA ILE A 11 14.12 5.47 -2.29
C ILE A 11 14.15 4.24 -1.35
N GLY A 12 14.55 4.48 -0.10
CA GLY A 12 14.58 3.46 0.93
C GLY A 12 13.17 2.94 1.26
N GLY A 13 13.07 1.67 1.66
CA GLY A 13 11.80 1.06 2.08
C GLY A 13 11.12 1.78 3.26
N ASP A 14 11.83 2.67 3.96
CA ASP A 14 11.36 3.48 5.08
C ASP A 14 10.82 4.86 4.66
N TYR A 15 10.88 5.25 3.38
CA TYR A 15 10.51 6.59 2.92
C TYR A 15 9.11 7.03 3.36
N GLN A 16 8.09 6.23 3.06
CA GLN A 16 6.71 6.56 3.41
C GLN A 16 6.50 6.59 4.94
N PHE A 17 7.18 5.71 5.68
CA PHE A 17 7.15 5.69 7.14
C PHE A 17 7.70 7.00 7.73
N ASN A 18 8.88 7.41 7.27
CA ASN A 18 9.50 8.67 7.67
C ASN A 18 8.63 9.87 7.28
N ALA A 19 8.00 9.82 6.11
CA ALA A 19 7.09 10.86 5.65
C ALA A 19 5.86 11.01 6.55
N TYR A 20 5.27 9.89 6.98
CA TYR A 20 4.10 9.84 7.87
C TYR A 20 4.40 10.36 9.28
N PHE A 21 5.58 10.05 9.82
CA PHE A 21 6.06 10.51 11.13
C PHE A 21 6.89 11.80 11.08
N SER A 22 6.91 12.48 9.93
CA SER A 22 7.65 13.73 9.75
C SER A 22 7.17 14.81 10.72
N ARG A 23 8.11 15.61 11.23
CA ARG A 23 7.80 16.76 12.09
C ARG A 23 7.18 17.91 11.29
N ASN A 24 7.23 17.87 9.96
CA ASN A 24 6.54 18.83 9.11
C ASN A 24 5.05 18.43 9.00
N PRO A 25 4.12 19.22 9.58
CA PRO A 25 2.71 18.85 9.64
C PRO A 25 2.05 18.77 8.26
N ILE A 26 2.53 19.53 7.26
CA ILE A 26 1.99 19.47 5.89
C ILE A 26 2.34 18.13 5.25
N HIS A 27 3.62 17.75 5.36
CA HIS A 27 4.14 16.50 4.83
C HIS A 27 3.51 15.29 5.55
N ALA A 28 3.44 15.31 6.89
CA ALA A 28 2.80 14.25 7.66
C ALA A 28 1.29 14.14 7.36
N ASN A 29 0.58 15.27 7.27
CA ASN A 29 -0.86 15.28 7.00
C ASN A 29 -1.20 14.71 5.63
N TRP A 30 -0.37 14.97 4.61
CA TRP A 30 -0.50 14.35 3.29
C TRP A 30 -0.56 12.81 3.40
N HIS A 31 0.36 12.20 4.13
CA HIS A 31 0.40 10.75 4.28
C HIS A 31 -0.64 10.21 5.28
N GLN A 32 -1.08 11.01 6.26
CA GLN A 32 -2.04 10.59 7.28
C GLN A 32 -3.49 10.57 6.79
N ASN A 33 -3.88 11.48 5.90
CA ASN A 33 -5.27 11.63 5.47
C ASN A 33 -5.83 10.37 4.79
N LYS A 34 -5.03 9.68 3.98
CA LYS A 34 -5.47 8.43 3.33
C LYS A 34 -5.79 7.34 4.35
N PHE A 35 -4.97 7.20 5.39
CA PHE A 35 -5.22 6.23 6.46
C PHE A 35 -6.40 6.63 7.34
N HIS A 36 -6.66 7.93 7.54
CA HIS A 36 -7.87 8.40 8.20
C HIS A 36 -9.13 7.99 7.43
N VAL A 37 -9.14 8.20 6.10
CA VAL A 37 -10.24 7.78 5.23
C VAL A 37 -10.35 6.26 5.18
N LEU A 38 -9.23 5.54 5.15
CA LEU A 38 -9.19 4.08 5.10
C LEU A 38 -9.90 3.43 6.30
N ARG A 39 -9.86 4.06 7.48
CA ARG A 39 -10.59 3.57 8.67
C ARG A 39 -12.08 3.35 8.41
N ASN A 40 -12.70 4.13 7.51
CA ASN A 40 -14.12 3.99 7.18
C ASN A 40 -14.44 2.72 6.37
N PHE A 41 -13.42 2.08 5.78
CA PHE A 41 -13.55 0.86 4.99
C PHE A 41 -13.18 -0.39 5.78
N VAL A 42 -12.47 -0.24 6.90
CA VAL A 42 -12.17 -1.31 7.85
C VAL A 42 -13.39 -1.50 8.75
N GLU A 43 -14.27 -2.44 8.37
CA GLU A 43 -15.47 -2.74 9.18
C GLU A 43 -15.12 -3.64 10.38
N ASP A 44 -15.89 -3.56 11.46
CA ASP A 44 -15.81 -4.47 12.61
C ASP A 44 -16.41 -5.85 12.29
N LYS A 45 -15.67 -6.70 11.56
CA LYS A 45 -16.02 -8.13 11.44
C LYS A 45 -14.96 -9.01 12.06
N ILE A 46 -15.41 -10.11 12.65
CA ILE A 46 -14.57 -11.16 13.20
C ILE A 46 -13.82 -11.87 12.05
N GLN A 47 -12.50 -11.99 12.16
CA GLN A 47 -11.61 -12.77 11.29
C GLN A 47 -11.35 -12.27 9.85
N LYS A 48 -11.20 -10.97 9.63
CA LYS A 48 -10.91 -10.41 8.30
C LYS A 48 -9.52 -10.70 7.76
N ARG A 49 -9.40 -10.99 6.47
CA ARG A 49 -8.11 -11.10 5.76
C ARG A 49 -7.91 -9.90 4.83
N ALA A 50 -6.73 -9.29 4.88
CA ALA A 50 -6.34 -8.22 3.97
C ALA A 50 -5.23 -8.64 2.99
N LEU A 51 -5.27 -8.06 1.79
CA LEU A 51 -4.18 -8.06 0.83
C LEU A 51 -3.77 -6.61 0.58
N ASP A 52 -2.51 -6.28 0.86
CA ASP A 52 -1.93 -4.98 0.51
C ASP A 52 -1.00 -5.13 -0.70
N ILE A 53 -1.26 -4.39 -1.77
CA ILE A 53 -0.54 -4.46 -3.03
C ILE A 53 0.28 -3.19 -3.18
N GLY A 54 1.60 -3.33 -3.21
CA GLY A 54 2.53 -2.21 -3.12
C GLY A 54 2.63 -1.68 -1.69
N ALA A 55 2.86 -2.58 -0.73
CA ALA A 55 2.81 -2.29 0.70
C ALA A 55 3.85 -1.25 1.17
N GLY A 56 4.91 -1.02 0.39
CA GLY A 56 5.92 -0.01 0.66
C GLY A 56 6.52 -0.15 2.06
N SER A 57 6.39 0.91 2.86
CA SER A 57 6.97 0.93 4.21
C SER A 57 6.15 0.23 5.31
N GLY A 58 5.01 -0.38 4.98
CA GLY A 58 4.23 -1.13 5.96
C GLY A 58 3.34 -0.31 6.90
N LEU A 59 2.97 0.92 6.51
CA LEU A 59 2.14 1.77 7.37
C LEU A 59 0.75 1.17 7.59
N PHE A 60 0.19 0.49 6.59
CA PHE A 60 -1.09 -0.20 6.75
C PHE A 60 -0.96 -1.33 7.79
N GLU A 61 0.05 -2.18 7.64
CA GLU A 61 0.36 -3.30 8.54
C GLU A 61 0.54 -2.81 9.98
N LEU A 62 1.31 -1.74 10.16
CA LEU A 62 1.55 -1.14 11.47
C LEU A 62 0.26 -0.63 12.11
N LEU A 63 -0.55 0.12 11.36
CA LEU A 63 -1.70 0.84 11.90
C LEU A 63 -2.94 -0.04 12.08
N PHE A 64 -3.09 -1.08 11.25
CA PHE A 64 -4.33 -1.85 11.13
C PHE A 64 -4.18 -3.35 11.42
N SER A 65 -2.98 -3.86 11.72
CA SER A 65 -2.78 -5.29 12.02
C SER A 65 -3.76 -5.86 13.04
N LYS A 66 -4.18 -5.09 14.05
CA LYS A 66 -5.13 -5.55 15.08
C LYS A 66 -6.57 -5.75 14.58
N ASP A 67 -6.90 -5.17 13.42
CA ASP A 67 -8.24 -5.23 12.82
C ASP A 67 -8.42 -6.43 11.87
N PHE A 68 -7.34 -7.19 11.62
CA PHE A 68 -7.32 -8.33 10.70
C PHE A 68 -6.80 -9.61 11.36
N SER A 69 -7.32 -10.76 10.94
CA SER A 69 -6.77 -12.07 11.33
C SER A 69 -5.47 -12.38 10.60
N ALA A 70 -5.32 -11.89 9.37
CA ALA A 70 -4.10 -12.01 8.58
C ALA A 70 -4.02 -10.89 7.55
N ILE A 71 -2.82 -10.36 7.35
CA ILE A 71 -2.49 -9.42 6.28
C ILE A 71 -1.44 -10.08 5.39
N THR A 72 -1.66 -10.07 4.08
CA THR A 72 -0.64 -10.41 3.08
C THR A 72 -0.16 -9.11 2.43
N ALA A 73 1.10 -8.76 2.65
CA ALA A 73 1.74 -7.56 2.12
C ALA A 73 2.60 -7.94 0.91
N LEU A 74 2.26 -7.39 -0.26
CA LEU A 74 3.00 -7.61 -1.50
C LEU A 74 3.79 -6.36 -1.86
N ASP A 75 5.06 -6.52 -2.19
CA ASP A 75 5.87 -5.47 -2.79
C ASP A 75 6.90 -6.10 -3.73
N TYR A 76 7.26 -5.42 -4.82
CA TYR A 76 8.30 -5.92 -5.72
C TYR A 76 9.71 -5.62 -5.18
N ASN A 77 9.83 -4.64 -4.28
CA ASN A 77 11.07 -4.21 -3.67
C ASN A 77 11.35 -5.04 -2.40
N ASP A 78 12.48 -5.74 -2.39
CA ASP A 78 12.87 -6.57 -1.26
C ASP A 78 13.18 -5.75 -0.01
N ASP A 79 13.68 -4.52 -0.16
CA ASP A 79 13.95 -3.63 0.97
C ASP A 79 12.66 -3.18 1.67
N SER A 80 11.57 -2.95 0.91
CA SER A 80 10.23 -2.72 1.47
C SER A 80 9.79 -3.90 2.35
N THR A 81 9.88 -5.13 1.83
CA THR A 81 9.47 -6.33 2.60
C THR A 81 10.30 -6.54 3.86
N LYS A 82 11.62 -6.36 3.81
CA LYS A 82 12.50 -6.45 4.99
C LYS A 82 12.18 -5.38 6.02
N PHE A 83 11.82 -4.17 5.57
CA PHE A 83 11.42 -3.08 6.45
C PHE A 83 10.11 -3.42 7.17
N ILE A 84 9.11 -3.93 6.45
CA ILE A 84 7.84 -4.39 7.03
C ILE A 84 8.07 -5.49 8.06
N GLU A 85 8.91 -6.48 7.76
CA GLU A 85 9.27 -7.57 8.69
C GLU A 85 9.90 -7.02 9.98
N SER A 86 10.87 -6.11 9.84
CA SER A 86 11.54 -5.46 10.98
C SER A 86 10.55 -4.63 11.81
N LEU A 87 9.65 -3.90 11.14
CA LEU A 87 8.60 -3.11 11.77
C LEU A 87 7.63 -4.01 12.55
N CYS A 88 7.25 -5.15 11.99
CA CYS A 88 6.39 -6.13 12.65
C CYS A 88 7.06 -6.75 13.87
N GLU A 89 8.34 -7.10 13.78
CA GLU A 89 9.11 -7.63 14.92
C GLU A 89 9.17 -6.61 16.06
N GLN A 90 9.53 -5.37 15.77
CA GLN A 90 9.61 -4.29 16.76
C GLN A 90 8.27 -4.01 17.46
N ASN A 91 7.15 -4.15 16.74
CA ASN A 91 5.80 -3.88 17.26
C ASN A 91 5.04 -5.14 17.69
N HIS A 92 5.68 -6.31 17.66
CA HIS A 92 5.12 -7.60 18.08
C HIS A 92 3.86 -7.99 17.27
N ILE A 93 3.89 -7.72 15.97
CA ILE A 93 2.82 -8.01 15.02
C ILE A 93 3.08 -9.39 14.40
N GLY A 94 2.23 -10.37 14.72
CA GLY A 94 2.41 -11.78 14.32
C GLY A 94 1.54 -12.25 13.16
N ASN A 95 0.69 -11.38 12.59
CA ASN A 95 -0.33 -11.74 11.61
C ASN A 95 -0.08 -11.12 10.22
N VAL A 96 1.13 -10.61 9.96
CA VAL A 96 1.53 -10.05 8.67
C VAL A 96 2.46 -11.02 7.97
N LYS A 97 2.18 -11.30 6.69
CA LYS A 97 3.05 -12.07 5.81
C LYS A 97 3.47 -11.20 4.62
N THR A 98 4.75 -11.00 4.46
CA THR A 98 5.36 -10.34 3.30
C THR A 98 5.60 -11.34 2.16
N ILE A 99 5.41 -10.89 0.93
CA ILE A 99 5.76 -11.66 -0.28
C ILE A 99 6.38 -10.69 -1.29
N ILE A 100 7.58 -11.01 -1.76
CA ILE A 100 8.21 -10.27 -2.85
C ILE A 100 7.53 -10.68 -4.15
N LEU A 101 6.71 -9.79 -4.71
CA LEU A 101 5.92 -10.07 -5.91
C LEU A 101 5.65 -8.80 -6.71
N ASP A 102 5.96 -8.83 -8.00
CA ASP A 102 5.51 -7.79 -8.94
C ASP A 102 4.01 -7.99 -9.26
N ILE A 103 3.32 -6.90 -9.58
CA ILE A 103 1.93 -6.86 -10.02
C ILE A 103 1.65 -7.82 -11.17
N ASP A 104 2.58 -7.98 -12.11
CA ASP A 104 2.46 -8.95 -13.21
C ASP A 104 2.36 -10.40 -12.69
N GLY A 105 2.92 -10.68 -11.52
CA GLY A 105 2.82 -11.97 -10.83
C GLY A 105 1.49 -12.18 -10.10
N ILE A 106 0.74 -11.12 -9.77
CA ILE A 106 -0.53 -11.23 -9.04
C ILE A 106 -1.56 -12.02 -9.84
N THR A 107 -1.58 -11.88 -11.17
CA THR A 107 -2.48 -12.64 -12.05
C THR A 107 -2.31 -14.15 -11.95
N SER A 108 -1.17 -14.62 -11.43
CA SER A 108 -0.85 -16.03 -11.22
C SER A 108 -1.10 -16.53 -9.79
N MET A 109 -1.54 -15.66 -8.87
CA MET A 109 -1.85 -16.06 -7.51
C MET A 109 -3.02 -17.04 -7.47
N GLU A 110 -2.83 -18.15 -6.76
CA GLU A 110 -3.89 -19.12 -6.58
C GLU A 110 -5.10 -18.51 -5.86
N GLN A 111 -6.30 -18.71 -6.41
CA GLN A 111 -7.56 -18.21 -5.83
C GLN A 111 -8.02 -19.00 -4.58
N THR A 112 -7.12 -19.78 -3.98
CA THR A 112 -7.40 -20.66 -2.84
C THR A 112 -7.59 -19.88 -1.54
N SER A 113 -6.96 -18.71 -1.42
CA SER A 113 -7.17 -17.77 -0.32
C SER A 113 -7.91 -16.53 -0.80
N LYS A 114 -9.03 -16.23 -0.16
CA LYS A 114 -9.83 -15.03 -0.45
C LYS A 114 -9.61 -13.96 0.63
N PHE A 115 -9.85 -12.70 0.25
CA PHE A 115 -9.65 -11.52 1.08
C PHE A 115 -10.96 -10.75 1.28
N ASP A 116 -11.10 -10.11 2.43
CA ASP A 116 -12.24 -9.24 2.75
C ASP A 116 -11.95 -7.79 2.37
N LEU A 117 -10.66 -7.43 2.35
CA LEU A 117 -10.18 -6.13 1.91
C LEU A 117 -8.93 -6.32 1.04
N VAL A 118 -8.92 -5.71 -0.14
CA VAL A 118 -7.74 -5.57 -0.97
C VAL A 118 -7.41 -4.08 -1.09
N LEU A 119 -6.15 -3.73 -0.89
CA LEU A 119 -5.64 -2.37 -0.92
C LEU A 119 -4.69 -2.18 -2.08
N ILE A 120 -4.84 -1.05 -2.76
CA ILE A 120 -3.89 -0.56 -3.76
C ILE A 120 -3.70 0.94 -3.47
N LEU A 121 -2.65 1.29 -2.73
CA LEU A 121 -2.45 2.65 -2.24
C LEU A 121 -1.27 3.31 -2.97
N ASP A 122 -1.57 4.28 -3.83
CA ASP A 122 -0.57 5.07 -4.57
C ASP A 122 0.34 4.16 -5.45
N VAL A 123 -0.32 3.26 -6.20
CA VAL A 123 0.35 2.27 -7.08
C VAL A 123 -0.17 2.33 -8.52
N ILE A 124 -1.49 2.50 -8.71
CA ILE A 124 -2.10 2.39 -10.04
C ILE A 124 -1.63 3.46 -11.02
N GLU A 125 -1.17 4.61 -10.53
CA GLU A 125 -0.61 5.72 -11.31
C GLU A 125 0.68 5.34 -12.06
N HIS A 126 1.36 4.29 -11.62
CA HIS A 126 2.59 3.80 -12.24
C HIS A 126 2.34 2.70 -13.29
N LEU A 127 1.07 2.31 -13.48
CA LEU A 127 0.66 1.21 -14.35
C LEU A 127 -0.04 1.74 -15.59
N ASP A 128 0.14 1.04 -16.70
CA ASP A 128 -0.68 1.29 -17.89
C ASP A 128 -2.10 0.73 -17.71
N THR A 129 -3.04 1.25 -18.49
CA THR A 129 -4.47 0.91 -18.36
C THR A 129 -4.75 -0.58 -18.54
N LYS A 130 -4.01 -1.29 -19.41
CA LYS A 130 -4.24 -2.73 -19.63
C LYS A 130 -3.83 -3.53 -18.41
N THR A 131 -2.71 -3.16 -17.79
CA THR A 131 -2.24 -3.75 -16.55
C THR A 131 -3.24 -3.52 -15.41
N VAL A 132 -3.79 -2.30 -15.29
CA VAL A 132 -4.85 -2.00 -14.31
C VAL A 132 -6.10 -2.85 -14.54
N ASP A 133 -6.57 -2.97 -15.79
CA ASP A 133 -7.75 -3.78 -16.13
C ASP A 133 -7.56 -5.26 -15.78
N GLY A 134 -6.38 -5.81 -16.10
CA GLY A 134 -6.01 -7.18 -15.76
C GLY A 134 -5.89 -7.42 -14.26
N LEU A 135 -5.32 -6.45 -13.54
CA LEU A 135 -5.23 -6.47 -12.08
C LEU A 135 -6.63 -6.50 -11.46
N LEU A 136 -7.50 -5.54 -11.79
CA LEU A 136 -8.86 -5.48 -11.23
C LEU A 136 -9.67 -6.75 -11.50
N THR A 137 -9.53 -7.32 -12.70
CA THR A 137 -10.15 -8.61 -13.05
C THR A 137 -9.66 -9.75 -12.13
N THR A 138 -8.35 -9.80 -11.87
CA THR A 138 -7.75 -10.78 -10.95
C THR A 138 -8.26 -10.57 -9.53
N LEU A 139 -8.28 -9.32 -9.05
CA LEU A 139 -8.67 -9.00 -7.67
C LEU A 139 -10.12 -9.40 -7.38
N HIS A 140 -11.03 -9.26 -8.35
CA HIS A 140 -12.39 -9.76 -8.19
C HIS A 140 -12.41 -11.27 -7.86
N GLY A 141 -11.52 -12.04 -8.48
CA GLY A 141 -11.32 -13.46 -8.19
C GLY A 141 -10.62 -13.74 -6.87
N LEU A 142 -10.05 -12.75 -6.18
CA LEU A 142 -9.40 -12.90 -4.88
C LEU A 142 -10.28 -12.44 -3.71
N LEU A 143 -11.46 -11.88 -3.96
CA LEU A 143 -12.36 -11.39 -2.91
C LEU A 143 -13.31 -12.47 -2.39
N ASN A 144 -13.59 -12.39 -1.10
CA ASN A 144 -14.77 -13.01 -0.49
C ASN A 144 -16.06 -12.33 -1.00
N THR A 145 -17.20 -13.02 -0.86
CA THR A 145 -18.50 -12.38 -1.06
C THR A 145 -18.65 -11.18 -0.12
N GLY A 146 -18.87 -9.99 -0.69
CA GLY A 146 -18.94 -8.73 0.07
C GLY A 146 -17.59 -8.14 0.46
N GLY A 147 -16.48 -8.73 0.00
CA GLY A 147 -15.15 -8.15 0.07
C GLY A 147 -15.05 -6.88 -0.79
N LYS A 148 -14.10 -6.02 -0.43
CA LYS A 148 -13.93 -4.69 -1.06
C LYS A 148 -12.51 -4.53 -1.60
N VAL A 149 -12.41 -3.78 -2.70
CA VAL A 149 -11.13 -3.19 -3.15
C VAL A 149 -11.16 -1.71 -2.79
N VAL A 150 -10.10 -1.22 -2.16
CA VAL A 150 -9.88 0.21 -1.92
C VAL A 150 -8.66 0.63 -2.70
N VAL A 151 -8.83 1.67 -3.52
CA VAL A 151 -7.77 2.23 -4.36
C VAL A 151 -7.56 3.70 -3.99
N SER A 152 -6.32 4.08 -3.74
CA SER A 152 -5.87 5.47 -3.63
C SER A 152 -4.92 5.77 -4.78
N THR A 153 -5.07 6.96 -5.36
CA THR A 153 -4.15 7.50 -6.36
C THR A 153 -4.21 9.03 -6.35
N PRO A 154 -3.11 9.74 -6.67
CA PRO A 154 -3.11 11.19 -6.75
C PRO A 154 -4.09 11.72 -7.80
N ASN A 155 -4.73 12.85 -7.50
CA ASN A 155 -5.59 13.55 -8.46
C ASN A 155 -4.80 14.61 -9.25
N TYR A 156 -4.11 14.17 -10.31
CA TYR A 156 -3.31 15.04 -11.20
C TYR A 156 -4.12 16.07 -12.00
N GLY A 157 -5.46 15.95 -12.04
CA GLY A 157 -6.35 16.94 -12.67
C GLY A 157 -6.67 18.15 -11.78
N GLY A 158 -6.27 18.13 -10.50
CA GLY A 158 -6.47 19.22 -9.57
C GLY A 158 -5.28 20.19 -9.48
N VAL A 159 -5.29 21.06 -8.47
CA VAL A 159 -4.15 21.93 -8.06
C VAL A 159 -2.93 21.14 -7.54
N TRP A 160 -2.96 19.81 -7.65
CA TRP A 160 -1.99 18.87 -7.11
C TRP A 160 -0.55 19.14 -7.57
N ASN A 161 -0.36 19.37 -8.86
CA ASN A 161 0.96 19.65 -9.44
C ASN A 161 1.60 20.91 -8.82
N ILE A 162 0.78 21.86 -8.33
CA ILE A 162 1.24 23.09 -7.69
C ILE A 162 1.60 22.84 -6.23
N THR A 163 0.84 21.99 -5.53
CA THR A 163 1.11 21.67 -4.12
C THR A 163 2.31 20.74 -3.94
N GLU A 164 2.50 19.76 -4.82
CA GLU A 164 3.68 18.89 -4.85
C GLU A 164 4.96 19.72 -5.08
N TRP A 165 4.93 20.59 -6.10
CA TRP A 165 6.03 21.52 -6.38
C TRP A 165 6.37 22.44 -5.19
N LEU A 166 5.36 22.94 -4.47
CA LEU A 166 5.57 23.79 -3.29
C LEU A 166 6.10 23.01 -2.07
N ALA A 167 5.67 21.77 -1.88
CA ALA A 167 6.12 20.92 -0.77
C ALA A 167 7.58 20.49 -0.95
N ASP A 168 7.97 20.10 -2.18
CA ASP A 168 9.34 19.72 -2.50
C ASP A 168 10.32 20.90 -2.45
N PHE A 169 9.84 22.13 -2.70
CA PHE A 169 10.65 23.34 -2.58
C PHE A 169 11.08 23.66 -1.14
N GLN A 170 10.38 23.13 -0.13
CA GLN A 170 10.70 23.37 1.29
C GLN A 170 11.65 22.33 1.89
N VAL A 171 12.00 21.28 1.13
CA VAL A 171 12.88 20.19 1.57
C VAL A 171 14.26 20.24 0.87
N ARG A 172 14.48 21.22 -0.02
CA ARG A 172 15.80 21.57 -0.59
C ARG A 172 16.42 22.75 0.14
#